data_AF-A0A7W1UVJ4-F1
#
_entry.id   AF-A0A7W1UVJ4-F1
#
_cell.length_a   1.000
_cell.length_b   1.000
_cell.length_c   1.000
_cell.angle_alpha   90.00
_cell.angle_beta   90.00
_cell.angle_gamma   90.00
#
_symmetry.space_group_name_H-M   'P 1'
#
loop_
_entity.id
_entity.type
_entity.pdbx_description
1 polymer ?
#
loop_
_entity_poly.entity_id
_entity_poly.type
_entity_poly.pdbx_seq_one_letter_code
_entity_poly.pdbx_strand_id
1 'polypeptide(L)'
;MATRVDELDDGIFRICSSVPGGATVNQFLIDADEPLLFHAGTRRLFDDVAAAVAAVMPLERLRWLSFSHIEADEMGAMNRWLDAVPGLQVIHSPEACAMSLDDLADRAPRRLAPGDTLELGGRNVRMIATPNLPHNGEATMM
;
A
#
# COMPACT_ATOMS: atom_id res chain seq x y z
N MET A 1 -19.44 8.27 -1.64
CA MET A 1 -19.00 6.95 -1.14
C MET A 1 -18.57 7.15 0.29
N ALA A 2 -18.80 6.20 1.20
CA ALA A 2 -18.32 6.34 2.58
C ALA A 2 -16.99 5.61 2.68
N THR A 3 -15.94 6.34 3.04
CA THR A 3 -14.64 5.78 3.44
C THR A 3 -14.60 5.81 4.96
N ARG A 4 -14.36 4.66 5.56
CA ARG A 4 -14.34 4.44 7.01
C ARG A 4 -12.93 4.06 7.45
N VAL A 5 -12.54 4.56 8.61
CA VAL A 5 -11.33 4.13 9.32
C VAL A 5 -11.77 3.29 10.52
N ASP A 6 -11.24 2.07 10.62
CA ASP A 6 -11.44 1.16 11.74
C ASP A 6 -10.06 0.80 12.31
N GLU A 7 -9.82 1.05 13.60
CA GLU A 7 -8.62 0.56 14.28
C GLU A 7 -8.81 -0.93 14.62
N LEU A 8 -7.94 -1.78 14.10
CA LEU A 8 -7.98 -3.24 14.28
C LEU A 8 -7.18 -3.69 15.50
N ASP A 9 -6.07 -3.01 15.74
CA ASP A 9 -5.15 -3.17 16.87
C ASP A 9 -4.43 -1.83 17.06
N ASP A 10 -3.71 -1.67 18.17
CA ASP A 10 -2.91 -0.47 18.46
C ASP A 10 -2.04 -0.12 17.26
N GLY A 11 -2.25 1.06 16.65
CA GLY A 11 -1.48 1.54 15.50
C GLY A 11 -1.71 0.78 14.19
N ILE A 12 -2.71 -0.11 14.10
CA ILE A 12 -3.08 -0.83 12.88
C ILE A 12 -4.52 -0.47 12.49
N PHE A 13 -4.67 0.14 11.33
CA PHE A 13 -5.96 0.65 10.86
C PHE A 13 -6.34 0.01 9.53
N ARG A 14 -7.63 -0.26 9.37
CA ARG A 14 -8.25 -0.55 8.08
C ARG A 14 -8.96 0.69 7.58
N ILE A 15 -8.66 1.07 6.35
CA ILE A 15 -9.40 2.08 5.61
C ILE A 15 -10.26 1.34 4.58
N CYS A 16 -11.57 1.47 4.68
CA CYS A 16 -12.52 0.72 3.88
C CYS A 16 -13.40 1.68 3.07
N SER A 17 -13.34 1.59 1.75
CA SER A 17 -14.18 2.39 0.83
C SER A 17 -15.19 1.49 0.13
N SER A 18 -16.49 1.77 0.29
CA SER A 18 -17.53 1.09 -0.47
C SER A 18 -17.57 1.57 -1.92
N VAL A 19 -17.52 0.64 -2.88
CA VAL A 19 -17.58 0.93 -4.32
C VAL A 19 -18.86 0.34 -4.94
N PRO A 20 -19.29 0.82 -6.14
CA PRO A 20 -20.45 0.27 -6.81
C PRO A 20 -20.31 -1.24 -7.04
N GLY A 21 -21.43 -1.96 -7.01
CA GLY A 21 -21.43 -3.43 -7.12
C GLY A 21 -21.30 -4.18 -5.79
N GLY A 22 -21.30 -3.47 -4.65
CA GLY A 22 -21.30 -4.09 -3.31
C GLY A 22 -19.93 -4.56 -2.85
N ALA A 23 -18.87 -4.24 -3.60
CA ALA A 23 -17.50 -4.52 -3.22
C ALA A 23 -16.93 -3.41 -2.31
N THR A 24 -15.80 -3.72 -1.68
CA THR A 24 -15.01 -2.78 -0.89
C THR A 24 -13.58 -2.78 -1.36
N VAL A 25 -12.96 -1.61 -1.45
CA VAL A 25 -11.52 -1.47 -1.61
C VAL A 25 -10.93 -1.14 -0.24
N ASN A 26 -9.96 -1.93 0.20
CA ASN A 26 -9.40 -1.83 1.55
C ASN A 26 -7.91 -1.49 1.49
N GLN A 27 -7.52 -0.55 2.33
CA GLN A 27 -6.12 -0.28 2.64
C GLN A 27 -5.85 -0.60 4.11
N PHE A 28 -4.63 -0.99 4.41
CA PHE A 28 -4.18 -1.22 5.78
C PHE A 28 -3.03 -0.27 6.10
N LEU A 29 -3.20 0.53 7.14
CA LEU A 29 -2.19 1.46 7.62
C LEU A 29 -1.58 0.92 8.90
N ILE A 30 -0.26 0.82 8.94
CA ILE A 30 0.52 0.53 10.15
C ILE A 30 1.23 1.82 10.55
N ASP A 31 0.75 2.49 11.59
CA ASP A 31 1.40 3.67 12.20
C ASP A 31 2.51 3.17 13.15
N ALA A 32 3.74 3.35 12.71
CA ALA A 32 4.98 2.99 13.40
C ALA A 32 6.00 4.12 13.21
N ASP A 33 7.26 3.92 13.59
CA ASP A 33 8.30 4.95 13.37
C ASP A 33 8.51 5.23 11.88
N GLU A 34 8.43 4.19 11.04
CA GLU A 34 8.38 4.25 9.59
C GLU A 34 7.04 3.67 9.08
N PRO A 35 5.97 4.49 8.98
CA PRO A 35 4.64 4.00 8.66
C PRO A 35 4.52 3.36 7.27
N LEU A 36 3.73 2.30 7.19
CA LEU A 36 3.42 1.55 5.97
C LEU A 36 1.93 1.68 5.63
N LEU A 37 1.63 1.99 4.36
CA LEU A 37 0.33 1.80 3.76
C LEU A 37 0.38 0.58 2.83
N PHE A 38 -0.46 -0.42 3.08
CA PHE A 38 -0.65 -1.59 2.23
C PHE A 38 -1.94 -1.45 1.43
N HIS A 39 -1.80 -1.56 0.10
CA HIS A 39 -2.74 -1.13 -0.94
C HIS A 39 -2.82 0.39 -1.09
N ALA A 40 -2.62 0.88 -2.32
CA ALA A 40 -2.79 2.28 -2.68
C ALA A 40 -4.26 2.62 -2.98
N GLY A 41 -5.04 1.63 -3.43
CA GLY A 41 -6.40 1.81 -3.92
C GLY A 41 -6.45 2.24 -5.40
N THR A 42 -7.66 2.35 -5.95
CA THR A 42 -7.87 2.96 -7.27
C THR A 42 -7.53 4.45 -7.27
N ARG A 43 -7.10 4.98 -8.42
CA ARG A 43 -6.83 6.42 -8.60
C ARG A 43 -7.99 7.33 -8.18
N ARG A 44 -9.23 6.87 -8.36
CA ARG A 44 -10.46 7.63 -8.05
C ARG A 44 -10.71 7.76 -6.54
N LEU A 45 -10.19 6.83 -5.75
CA LEU A 45 -10.35 6.83 -4.29
C LEU A 45 -9.25 7.62 -3.58
N PHE A 46 -8.25 8.12 -4.29
CA PHE A 46 -7.06 8.73 -3.68
C PHE A 46 -7.41 9.84 -2.69
N ASP A 47 -8.23 10.82 -3.07
CA ASP A 47 -8.52 11.97 -2.21
C ASP A 47 -9.24 11.53 -0.92
N ASP A 48 -10.19 10.59 -1.02
CA ASP A 48 -10.93 10.05 0.12
C ASP A 48 -10.04 9.21 1.06
N VAL A 49 -9.18 8.35 0.49
CA VAL A 49 -8.25 7.51 1.27
C VAL A 49 -7.15 8.36 1.89
N ALA A 50 -6.62 9.36 1.19
CA ALA A 50 -5.63 10.28 1.73
C ALA A 50 -6.19 11.10 2.89
N ALA A 51 -7.43 11.59 2.78
CA ALA A 51 -8.12 12.24 3.89
C ALA A 51 -8.30 11.30 5.10
N ALA A 52 -8.61 10.03 4.85
CA ALA A 52 -8.74 9.02 5.90
C ALA A 52 -7.40 8.71 6.61
N VAL A 53 -6.29 8.58 5.86
CA VAL A 53 -4.94 8.46 6.45
C VAL A 53 -4.58 9.71 7.25
N ALA A 54 -4.87 10.90 6.72
CA ALA A 54 -4.59 12.19 7.37
C ALA A 54 -5.35 12.38 8.70
N ALA A 55 -6.48 11.70 8.88
CA ALA A 55 -7.22 11.69 10.13
C ALA A 55 -6.56 10.83 11.23
N VAL A 56 -5.69 9.88 10.84
CA VAL A 56 -4.91 9.04 11.75
C VAL A 56 -3.56 9.68 12.04
N MET A 57 -2.83 10.11 11.02
CA MET A 57 -1.49 10.69 11.14
C MET A 57 -1.17 11.67 10.00
N PRO A 58 -0.21 12.61 10.17
CA PRO A 58 0.26 13.46 9.07
C PRO A 58 0.75 12.65 7.86
N LEU A 59 0.30 13.02 6.65
CA LEU A 59 0.65 12.28 5.42
C LEU A 59 2.15 12.27 5.14
N GLU A 60 2.85 13.34 5.50
CA GLU A 60 4.29 13.51 5.29
C GLU A 60 5.14 12.49 6.07
N ARG A 61 4.56 11.88 7.12
CA ARG A 61 5.19 10.77 7.85
C ARG A 61 5.13 9.45 7.10
N LEU A 62 4.21 9.28 6.15
CA LEU A 62 4.05 8.01 5.43
C LEU A 62 5.34 7.68 4.69
N ARG A 63 5.93 6.53 5.03
CA ARG A 63 7.28 6.18 4.58
C ARG A 63 7.26 5.09 3.52
N TRP A 64 6.42 4.09 3.69
CA TRP A 64 6.36 2.92 2.82
C TRP A 64 4.98 2.75 2.19
N LEU A 65 4.98 2.39 0.90
CA LEU A 65 3.79 1.95 0.18
C LEU A 65 4.07 0.57 -0.40
N SER A 66 3.17 -0.37 -0.18
CA SER A 66 3.20 -1.66 -0.87
C SER A 66 1.78 -2.10 -1.21
N PHE A 67 1.66 -3.19 -1.96
CA PHE A 67 0.40 -3.76 -2.37
C PHE A 67 0.61 -5.24 -2.69
N SER A 68 -0.47 -5.99 -2.77
CA SER A 68 -0.38 -7.43 -2.96
C SER A 68 0.04 -7.80 -4.38
N HIS A 69 -0.49 -7.11 -5.40
CA HIS A 69 -0.21 -7.40 -6.81
C HIS A 69 -0.50 -6.18 -7.69
N ILE A 70 -0.15 -6.28 -8.97
CA ILE A 70 -0.30 -5.17 -9.92
C ILE A 70 -1.68 -5.28 -10.53
N GLU A 71 -2.63 -4.56 -9.93
CA GLU A 71 -3.97 -4.36 -10.47
C GLU A 71 -4.47 -2.95 -10.10
N ALA A 72 -5.34 -2.37 -10.93
CA ALA A 72 -5.72 -0.96 -10.81
C ALA A 72 -6.43 -0.63 -9.49
N ASP A 73 -7.09 -1.60 -8.85
CA ASP A 73 -7.72 -1.45 -7.55
C ASP A 73 -6.75 -1.53 -6.38
N GLU A 74 -5.61 -2.21 -6.56
CA GLU A 74 -4.58 -2.31 -5.52
C GLU A 74 -3.55 -1.18 -5.58
N MET A 75 -3.10 -0.81 -6.78
CA MET A 75 -2.00 0.14 -6.98
C MET A 75 -2.34 1.34 -7.86
N GLY A 76 -3.58 1.48 -8.34
CA GLY A 76 -3.93 2.54 -9.30
C GLY A 76 -3.71 3.97 -8.82
N ALA A 77 -3.66 4.21 -7.51
CA ALA A 77 -3.32 5.50 -6.90
C ALA A 77 -1.82 5.67 -6.58
N MET A 78 -0.95 4.71 -6.90
CA MET A 78 0.48 4.70 -6.54
C MET A 78 1.17 6.03 -6.84
N ASN A 79 1.06 6.53 -8.08
CA ASN A 79 1.74 7.78 -8.46
C ASN A 79 1.10 9.03 -7.82
N ARG A 80 -0.18 8.99 -7.44
CA ARG A 80 -0.81 10.07 -6.66
C ARG A 80 -0.23 10.14 -5.25
N TRP A 81 0.01 8.98 -4.63
CA TRP A 81 0.70 8.90 -3.36
C TRP A 81 2.16 9.36 -3.45
N LEU A 82 2.87 8.96 -4.51
CA LEU A 82 4.25 9.41 -4.73
C LEU A 82 4.34 10.92 -4.98
N ASP A 83 3.36 11.54 -5.63
CA ASP A 83 3.30 12.99 -5.82
C ASP A 83 3.01 13.71 -4.49
N ALA A 84 2.02 13.22 -3.73
CA ALA A 84 1.58 13.87 -2.50
C ALA A 84 2.57 13.75 -1.32
N VAL A 85 3.38 12.68 -1.27
CA VAL A 85 4.29 12.42 -0.16
C VAL A 85 5.72 12.24 -0.66
N PRO A 86 6.55 13.31 -0.73
CA PRO A 86 7.92 13.23 -1.24
C PRO A 86 8.83 12.25 -0.50
N GLY A 87 8.54 11.95 0.78
CA GLY A 87 9.30 10.98 1.58
C GLY A 87 8.93 9.50 1.35
N LEU A 88 7.82 9.24 0.65
CA LEU A 88 7.28 7.90 0.41
C LEU A 88 8.12 7.11 -0.59
N GLN A 89 8.31 5.82 -0.34
CA GLN A 89 8.92 4.90 -1.30
C GLN A 89 8.06 3.64 -1.45
N VAL A 90 7.84 3.21 -2.70
CA VAL A 90 7.20 1.94 -3.00
C VAL A 90 8.15 0.79 -2.67
N ILE A 91 7.66 -0.23 -1.99
CA ILE A 91 8.36 -1.50 -1.76
C ILE A 91 7.58 -2.62 -2.42
N HIS A 92 8.27 -3.46 -3.22
CA HIS A 92 7.69 -4.70 -3.74
C HIS A 92 8.77 -5.74 -4.05
N SER A 93 8.35 -6.96 -4.43
CA SER A 93 9.25 -8.02 -4.90
C SER A 93 10.14 -7.57 -6.08
N PRO A 94 11.38 -8.11 -6.20
CA PRO A 94 12.24 -7.84 -7.34
C PRO A 94 11.58 -8.16 -8.69
N GLU A 95 10.76 -9.21 -8.74
CA GLU A 95 10.06 -9.67 -9.93
C GLU A 95 9.01 -8.65 -10.39
N ALA A 96 8.12 -8.22 -9.50
CA ALA A 96 7.13 -7.18 -9.80
C ALA A 96 7.78 -5.85 -10.22
N CYS A 97 8.91 -5.51 -9.59
CA CYS A 97 9.66 -4.31 -9.97
C CYS A 97 10.18 -4.42 -11.40
N ALA A 98 10.89 -5.51 -11.71
CA ALA A 98 11.50 -5.71 -13.03
C ALA A 98 10.47 -5.88 -14.15
N MET A 99 9.28 -6.43 -13.87
CA MET A 99 8.25 -6.66 -14.88
C MET A 99 7.31 -5.48 -15.09
N SER A 100 7.15 -4.59 -14.11
CA SER A 100 6.13 -3.54 -14.19
C SER A 100 6.49 -2.26 -13.45
N LEU A 101 6.89 -2.33 -12.17
CA LEU A 101 6.97 -1.10 -11.37
C LEU A 101 8.13 -0.17 -11.78
N ASP A 102 9.20 -0.70 -12.37
CA ASP A 102 10.26 0.14 -12.93
C ASP A 102 9.76 1.03 -14.08
N ASP A 103 8.76 0.58 -14.84
CA ASP A 103 8.16 1.34 -15.95
C ASP A 103 6.97 2.20 -15.50
N LEU A 104 6.26 1.79 -14.44
CA LEU A 104 5.01 2.42 -14.00
C LEU A 104 5.18 3.47 -12.89
N ALA A 105 6.19 3.31 -12.02
CA ALA A 105 6.35 4.17 -10.86
C ALA A 105 7.13 5.45 -11.20
N ASP A 106 6.60 6.60 -10.83
CA ASP A 106 7.27 7.91 -11.04
C ASP A 106 8.58 8.03 -10.24
N ARG A 107 8.76 7.19 -9.21
CA ARG A 107 9.97 7.10 -8.38
C ARG A 107 10.36 5.64 -8.18
N ALA A 108 11.66 5.37 -8.25
CA ALA A 108 12.20 4.01 -8.23
C ALA A 108 11.76 3.22 -6.98
N PRO A 109 11.13 2.05 -7.15
CA PRO A 109 10.72 1.21 -6.03
C PRO A 109 11.94 0.55 -5.37
N ARG A 110 11.87 0.38 -4.06
CA ARG A 110 12.80 -0.45 -3.30
C ARG A 110 12.38 -1.91 -3.43
N ARG A 111 13.33 -2.77 -3.76
CA ARG A 111 13.11 -4.22 -3.88
C ARG A 111 13.26 -4.88 -2.52
N LEU A 112 12.33 -5.76 -2.17
CA LEU A 112 12.36 -6.58 -0.97
C LEU A 112 12.11 -8.04 -1.37
N ALA A 113 13.07 -8.94 -1.16
CA ALA A 113 12.92 -10.31 -1.61
C ALA A 113 11.91 -11.06 -0.74
N PRO A 114 11.17 -12.04 -1.28
CA PRO A 114 10.35 -12.93 -0.46
C PRO A 114 11.18 -13.58 0.65
N GLY A 115 10.67 -13.51 1.88
CA GLY A 115 11.37 -13.93 3.10
C GLY A 115 12.07 -12.79 3.83
N ASP A 116 12.40 -11.68 3.16
CA ASP A 116 13.02 -10.53 3.81
C ASP A 116 12.00 -9.76 4.67
N THR A 117 12.52 -9.21 5.76
CA THR A 117 11.77 -8.38 6.71
C THR A 117 12.07 -6.90 6.48
N LEU A 118 11.03 -6.08 6.57
CA LEU A 118 11.12 -4.64 6.69
C LEU A 118 10.78 -4.25 8.13
N GLU A 119 11.75 -3.63 8.81
CA GLU A 119 11.55 -3.04 10.13
C GLU A 119 10.87 -1.68 9.98
N LEU A 120 9.76 -1.48 10.68
CA LEU A 120 8.98 -0.24 10.69
C LEU A 120 9.22 0.60 11.96
N GLY A 121 10.10 0.14 12.86
CA GLY A 121 10.31 0.71 14.18
C GLY A 121 9.23 0.27 15.17
N GLY A 122 9.55 -0.73 15.98
CA GLY A 122 8.61 -1.37 16.91
C GLY A 122 7.73 -2.46 16.29
N ARG A 123 7.67 -2.55 14.96
CA ARG A 123 6.92 -3.59 14.21
C ARG A 123 7.70 -4.03 12.97
N ASN A 124 7.46 -5.27 12.55
CA ASN A 124 8.13 -5.90 11.41
C ASN A 124 7.11 -6.50 10.46
N VAL A 125 7.28 -6.24 9.17
CA VAL A 125 6.51 -6.90 8.11
C VAL A 125 7.44 -7.74 7.26
N ARG A 126 6.95 -8.85 6.69
CA ARG A 126 7.78 -9.76 5.91
C ARG A 126 7.15 -9.98 4.55
N MET A 127 7.94 -9.84 3.51
CA MET A 127 7.48 -10.16 2.16
C MET A 127 7.22 -11.66 2.02
N ILE A 128 6.02 -12.06 1.61
CA ILE A 128 5.65 -13.45 1.34
C ILE A 128 5.26 -13.56 -0.13
N ALA A 129 5.96 -14.39 -0.89
CA ALA A 129 5.55 -14.69 -2.26
C ALA A 129 4.27 -15.52 -2.28
N THR A 130 3.30 -15.07 -3.07
CA THR A 130 2.01 -15.76 -3.26
C THR A 130 1.68 -15.86 -4.76
N PRO A 131 2.56 -16.46 -5.59
CA PRO A 131 2.38 -16.46 -7.03
C PRO A 131 1.05 -17.12 -7.43
N ASN A 132 0.29 -16.43 -8.27
CA ASN A 132 -1.07 -16.79 -8.69
C ASN A 132 -2.11 -16.78 -7.57
N LEU A 133 -1.82 -16.12 -6.44
CA LEU A 133 -2.76 -15.89 -5.34
C LEU A 133 -2.70 -14.39 -4.96
N PRO A 134 -3.70 -13.58 -5.36
CA PRO A 134 -5.02 -14.00 -5.84
C PRO A 134 -5.07 -14.50 -7.30
N HIS A 135 -4.22 -13.99 -8.20
CA HIS A 135 -4.20 -14.44 -9.61
C HIS A 135 -2.93 -14.04 -10.39
N ASN A 136 -2.28 -12.94 -10.02
CA ASN A 136 -1.04 -12.49 -10.67
C ASN A 136 0.19 -13.34 -10.31
N GLY A 137 1.11 -13.50 -11.26
CA GLY A 137 2.36 -14.26 -11.06
C GLY A 137 3.30 -13.61 -10.05
N GLU A 138 3.35 -12.27 -10.03
CA GLU A 138 4.22 -11.49 -9.15
C GLU A 138 3.61 -11.19 -7.76
N ALA A 139 2.44 -11.76 -7.46
CA ALA A 139 1.69 -11.47 -6.26
C ALA A 139 2.47 -11.81 -4.98
N THR A 140 2.30 -10.96 -3.97
CA THR A 140 2.92 -11.04 -2.66
C THR A 140 1.96 -10.61 -1.55
N MET A 141 2.32 -10.91 -0.31
CA MET A 141 1.70 -10.39 0.91
C MET A 141 2.76 -9.82 1.85
N MET A 142 2.33 -9.03 2.84
CA MET A 142 3.16 -8.50 3.93
C MET A 142 2.53 -8.71 5.30
#